data_AF-A0A963Q3D1-F1
#
_entry.id   AF-A0A963Q3D1-F1
#
_cell.length_a   1.000
_cell.length_b   1.000
_cell.length_c   1.000
_cell.angle_alpha   90.00
_cell.angle_beta   90.00
_cell.angle_gamma   90.00
#
_symmetry.space_group_name_H-M   'P 1'
#
loop_
_entity.id
_entity.type
_entity.pdbx_description
1 polymer ?
#
loop_
_entity_poly.entity_id
_entity_poly.type
_entity_poly.pdbx_seq_one_letter_code
_entity_poly.pdbx_strand_id
1 'polypeptide(L)' 'MRETEAPVLAASYFDGTHGRAQPVELQRVDEDLLLRGDGFERRIPAGELQWPEPGLHGVRVLHLARGGAIQCADGAAWD' A
#
# COMPACT_ATOMS: atom_id res chain seq x y z
N MET A 1 -1.14 14.34 20.24
CA MET A 1 -1.81 13.74 19.06
C MET A 1 -1.22 12.35 18.94
N ARG A 2 -2.02 11.28 18.92
CA ARG A 2 -1.50 9.91 18.81
C ARG A 2 -1.40 9.61 17.32
N GLU A 3 -0.18 9.46 16.81
CA GLU A 3 0.04 8.87 15.49
C GLU A 3 -0.62 7.49 15.49
N THR A 4 -1.63 7.30 14.65
CA THR A 4 -2.25 5.98 14.49
C THR A 4 -1.39 5.21 13.50
N GLU A 5 -0.45 4.46 14.05
CA GLU A 5 0.38 3.52 13.30
C GLU A 5 -0.37 2.19 13.20
N ALA A 6 -0.78 1.84 11.99
CA ALA A 6 -1.34 0.54 11.70
C ALA A 6 -0.23 -0.54 11.76
N PRO A 7 -0.59 -1.83 11.94
CA PRO A 7 0.35 -2.91 11.80
C PRO A 7 1.01 -2.91 10.41
N VAL A 8 2.25 -3.40 10.36
CA VAL A 8 2.96 -3.62 9.10
C VAL A 8 2.32 -4.82 8.37
N LEU A 9 2.01 -4.63 7.10
CA LEU A 9 1.34 -5.60 6.25
C LEU A 9 2.23 -6.02 5.09
N ALA A 10 2.31 -7.32 4.84
CA ALA A 10 2.95 -7.82 3.64
C ALA A 10 2.09 -7.50 2.41
N ALA A 11 2.72 -6.90 1.40
CA ALA A 11 2.08 -6.51 0.16
C ALA A 11 3.00 -6.75 -1.04
N SER A 12 2.42 -6.63 -2.23
CA SER A 12 3.11 -6.77 -3.50
C SER A 12 3.05 -5.45 -4.25
N TYR A 13 4.20 -4.82 -4.48
CA TYR A 13 4.32 -3.59 -5.25
C TYR A 13 4.56 -3.90 -6.73
N PHE A 14 3.73 -3.31 -7.58
CA PHE A 14 3.82 -3.35 -9.03
C PHE A 14 4.23 -1.96 -9.50
N ASP A 15 5.46 -1.82 -9.99
CA ASP A 15 5.99 -0.54 -10.48
C ASP A 15 5.48 -0.17 -11.88
N GLY A 16 4.74 -1.06 -12.56
CA GLY A 16 4.29 -0.88 -13.95
C GLY A 16 5.41 -1.05 -14.99
N THR A 17 6.66 -0.85 -14.60
CA THR A 17 7.85 -1.05 -15.44
C THR A 17 8.28 -2.52 -15.52
N HIS A 18 8.21 -3.23 -14.40
CA HIS A 18 8.61 -4.64 -14.30
C HIS A 18 7.36 -5.52 -14.20
N GLY A 19 7.27 -6.56 -15.04
CA GLY A 19 6.15 -7.51 -15.04
C GLY A 19 6.06 -8.43 -13.83
N ARG A 20 6.83 -8.17 -12.76
CA ARG A 20 6.86 -8.97 -11.53
C ARG A 20 6.62 -8.07 -10.33
N ALA A 21 5.70 -8.49 -9.47
CA ALA A 21 5.47 -7.82 -8.20
C ALA A 21 6.68 -7.98 -7.27
N GLN A 22 7.08 -6.89 -6.64
CA GLN A 22 8.11 -6.89 -5.62
C GLN A 22 7.45 -7.05 -4.25
N PRO A 23 7.90 -8.00 -3.42
CA PRO A 23 7.41 -8.09 -2.05
C PRO A 23 7.85 -6.84 -1.28
N VAL A 24 6.90 -6.20 -0.63
CA VAL A 24 7.07 -4.98 0.15
C VAL A 24 6.27 -5.08 1.43
N GLU A 25 6.66 -4.30 2.42
CA GLU A 25 5.95 -4.07 3.64
C GLU A 25 5.24 -2.73 3.56
N LEU A 26 3.97 -2.70 3.95
CA LEU A 26 3.12 -1.53 3.96
C LEU A 26 2.75 -1.20 5.39
N GLN A 27 2.88 0.06 5.77
CA GLN A 27 2.43 0.53 7.06
C GLN A 27 1.67 1.84 6.87
N ARG A 28 0.46 1.92 7.42
CA ARG A 28 -0.30 3.17 7.44
C ARG A 28 0.13 3.98 8.66
N VAL A 29 0.50 5.23 8.42
CA VAL A 29 0.87 6.20 9.47
C VAL A 29 0.01 7.42 9.26
N ASP A 30 -1.01 7.54 10.11
CA ASP A 30 -2.08 8.53 9.97
C ASP A 30 -2.79 8.41 8.60
N GLU A 31 -2.62 9.42 7.73
CA GLU A 31 -3.19 9.46 6.38
C GLU A 31 -2.20 8.95 5.31
N ASP A 32 -0.90 8.88 5.64
CA ASP A 32 0.14 8.48 4.71
C ASP A 32 0.38 6.96 4.73
N LEU A 33 0.94 6.45 3.64
CA LEU A 33 1.43 5.08 3.55
C LEU A 33 2.95 5.06 3.49
N LEU A 34 3.57 4.30 4.39
CA LEU A 34 4.97 3.91 4.30
C LEU A 34 5.07 2.58 3.56
N LEU A 35 5.76 2.61 2.43
CA LEU A 35 6.13 1.45 1.64
C LEU A 35 7.61 1.14 1.89
N ARG A 36 7.92 -0.06 2.39
CA ARG A 36 9.28 -0.54 2.60
C ARG A 36 9.53 -1.74 1.70
N GLY A 37 10.54 -1.67 0.86
CA GLY A 37 11.00 -2.81 0.06
C GLY A 37 12.45 -3.11 0.35
N ASP A 38 13.01 -4.04 -0.41
CA ASP A 38 14.40 -4.47 -0.27
C ASP A 38 15.35 -3.29 -0.54
N GLY A 39 15.84 -2.67 0.54
CA GLY A 39 16.77 -1.53 0.51
C GLY A 39 16.15 -0.17 0.16
N PHE A 40 14.82 -0.04 0.11
CA PHE A 40 14.17 1.25 -0.13
C PHE A 40 12.97 1.48 0.79
N GLU A 41 12.78 2.74 1.20
CA GLU A 41 11.58 3.20 1.89
C GLU A 41 10.99 4.38 1.10
N ARG A 42 9.67 4.36 0.93
CA ARG A 42 8.93 5.40 0.24
C ARG A 42 7.68 5.74 1.04
N ARG A 43 7.58 7.00 1.48
CA ARG A 43 6.34 7.54 2.00
C ARG A 43 5.48 8.04 0.85
N ILE A 44 4.24 7.59 0.81
CA ILE A 44 3.26 7.94 -0.21
C ILE A 44 2.15 8.71 0.48
N PRO A 45 1.95 9.98 0.12
CA PRO A 45 0.93 10.79 0.78
C PRO A 45 -0.47 10.35 0.39
N ALA A 46 -1.44 10.50 1.30
CA ALA A 46 -2.84 10.13 1.09
C ALA A 46 -3.42 10.62 -0.25
N GLY A 47 -3.04 11.84 -0.66
CA GLY A 47 -3.50 12.45 -1.91
C GLY A 47 -3.00 11.77 -3.19
N GLU A 48 -1.96 10.95 -3.11
CA GLU A 48 -1.47 10.13 -4.23
C GLU A 48 -2.04 8.70 -4.21
N LEU A 49 -2.77 8.33 -3.15
CA LEU A 49 -3.38 7.02 -2.97
C LEU A 49 -4.79 7.02 -3.54
N GLN A 50 -5.01 6.19 -4.54
CA GLN A 50 -6.35 5.91 -5.04
C GLN A 50 -6.84 4.61 -4.42
N TRP A 51 -7.64 4.77 -3.36
CA TRP A 51 -8.24 3.65 -2.66
C TRP A 51 -9.25 2.93 -3.55
N PRO A 52 -9.18 1.60 -3.65
CA PRO A 52 -10.18 0.86 -4.40
C PRO A 52 -11.54 1.05 -3.75
N GLU A 53 -12.59 1.04 -4.57
CA GLU A 53 -13.96 1.07 -4.07
C GLU A 53 -14.18 -0.10 -3.08
N PRO A 54 -14.92 0.10 -1.97
CA PRO A 54 -15.15 -0.94 -0.98
C PRO A 54 -16.02 -2.06 -1.58
N GLY A 55 -15.38 -3.01 -2.25
CA GLY A 55 -15.98 -4.20 -2.84
C GLY A 55 -15.58 -5.44 -2.04
N LEU A 56 -16.54 -5.99 -1.30
CA LEU A 56 -16.62 -7.34 -0.74
C LEU A 56 -15.30 -8.12 -0.52
N HIS A 57 -14.80 -8.13 0.73
CA HIS A 57 -13.92 -9.15 1.34
C HIS A 57 -12.91 -9.84 0.39
N GLY A 58 -11.99 -9.08 -0.19
CA GLY A 58 -10.98 -9.61 -1.10
C GLY A 58 -9.64 -8.89 -1.01
N VAL A 59 -8.73 -9.31 -1.89
CA VAL A 59 -7.44 -8.67 -2.13
C VAL A 59 -7.66 -7.20 -2.49
N ARG A 60 -7.13 -6.27 -1.69
CA ARG A 60 -7.20 -4.83 -2.00
C ARG A 60 -6.03 -4.43 -2.88
N VAL A 61 -6.33 -3.73 -3.97
CA VAL A 61 -5.32 -3.16 -4.87
C VAL A 61 -5.43 -1.64 -4.78
N LEU A 62 -4.38 -1.02 -4.28
CA LEU A 62 -4.23 0.43 -4.23
C LEU A 62 -3.52 0.90 -5.49
N HIS A 63 -4.09 1.87 -6.19
CA HIS A 63 -3.43 2.49 -7.33
C HIS A 63 -2.69 3.74 -6.88
N LEU A 64 -1.47 3.89 -7.36
CA LEU A 64 -0.64 5.08 -7.13
C LEU A 64 -0.79 6.02 -8.32
N ALA A 65 -0.89 7.32 -8.05
CA ALA A 65 -0.99 8.35 -9.09
C ALA A 65 0.16 8.31 -10.13
N ARG A 66 1.31 7.73 -9.77
CA ARG A 66 2.50 7.60 -10.63
C ARG A 66 2.52 6.36 -11.52
N GLY A 67 1.44 5.57 -11.57
CA GLY A 67 1.32 4.40 -12.46
C GLY A 67 1.77 3.07 -11.87
N GLY A 68 1.87 2.99 -10.54
CA GLY A 68 2.12 1.74 -9.81
C GLY A 68 0.87 1.23 -9.11
N ALA A 69 0.88 -0.03 -8.69
CA ALA A 69 -0.17 -0.62 -7.88
C ALA A 69 0.41 -1.35 -6.68
N ILE A 70 -0.25 -1.29 -5.53
CA ILE A 70 0.11 -2.08 -4.36
C ILE A 70 -1.03 -3.02 -4.05
N GLN A 71 -0.75 -4.32 -4.10
CA GLN A 71 -1.71 -5.35 -3.79
C GLN A 71 -1.44 -5.88 -2.38
N CYS A 72 -2.45 -5.84 -1.51
CA CYS A 72 -2.40 -6.47 -0.21
C CYS A 72 -3.45 -7.57 -0.11
N ALA A 73 -3.03 -8.74 0.34
CA ALA A 73 -3.91 -9.89 0.52
C ALA A 73 -4.85 -9.70 1.72
N ASP A 74 -4.43 -8.94 2.73
CA ASP A 74 -5.19 -8.71 3.96
C ASP A 74 -5.96 -7.38 3.88
N GLY A 75 -7.06 -7.39 3.15
CA GLY A 75 -7.91 -6.22 2.95
C GLY A 75 -8.62 -5.73 4.21
N ALA A 76 -8.66 -6.53 5.28
CA ALA A 76 -9.25 -6.19 6.58
C ALA A 76 -8.29 -5.34 7.43
N ALA A 77 -6.97 -5.53 7.28
CA ALA A 77 -5.98 -4.75 8.01
C ALA A 77 -5.76 -3.33 7.46
N TRP A 78 -6.45 -2.96 6.37
CA TRP A 78 -6.42 -1.64 5.75
C TRP A 78 -7.50 -0.69 6.31
N ASP A 79 -8.53 -1.22 6.98
CA ASP A 79 -9.68 -0.48 7.51
C ASP A 79 -9.32 0.34 8.76
#